data_AF-A0A4U0X7L4-F1
#
_entry.id   AF-A0A4U0X7L4-F1
#
_cell.length_a   1.000
_cell.length_b   1.000
_cell.length_c   1.000
_cell.angle_alpha   90.00
_cell.angle_beta   90.00
_cell.angle_gamma   90.00
#
_symmetry.space_group_name_H-M   'P 1'
#
loop_
_entity.id
_entity.type
_entity.pdbx_description
1 polymer ?
#
loop_
_entity_poly.entity_id
_entity_poly.type
_entity_poly.pdbx_seq_one_letter_code
_entity_poly.pdbx_strand_id
1 'polypeptide(L)'
;MPPQCCIMLQLRVALPYLSHIEADAYRAKFEEWSSNDKTYCPVPTCSAFIPKRTIPVEVSPPASGFTLAKTTMTPARQDYLSAKINSLLSMEEAVGSIAPRTTSRIGPNAPQTGEPPMCLSVLAQKLRRGGYTTLPDYSADFHRIVDNATETGGTTATTARTMRRRFLEALQDLPDDEAGSSRLHFPCPACAARICASCKQRAHPGTPCDTTAADHELAFLSTFGYKRCPGCGHGVRRMYGCSHMQCICGAHWCWHCAQAIEDCPGGCGSLDEAAATSGGGQEPDNLDDRPRRYWERAGMDFGGEPDEPADFWLEPVN
;
A
#
# COMPACT_ATOMS: atom_id res chain seq x y z
N MET A 1 27.13 -17.81 13.74
CA MET A 1 26.83 -16.65 12.86
C MET A 1 28.15 -16.09 12.36
N PRO A 2 28.32 -15.79 11.05
CA PRO A 2 29.54 -15.13 10.60
C PRO A 2 29.66 -13.74 11.25
N PRO A 3 30.87 -13.29 11.61
CA PRO A 3 31.07 -12.02 12.29
C PRO A 3 30.59 -10.86 11.41
N GLN A 4 29.65 -10.06 11.93
CA GLN A 4 29.19 -8.84 11.29
C GLN A 4 30.12 -7.69 11.68
N CYS A 5 30.65 -6.96 10.69
CA CYS A 5 31.40 -5.74 10.97
C CYS A 5 30.46 -4.68 11.58
N CYS A 6 30.90 -4.04 12.67
CA CYS A 6 30.12 -2.98 13.34
C CYS A 6 29.90 -1.72 12.48
N ILE A 7 30.63 -1.60 11.37
CA ILE A 7 30.56 -0.47 10.45
C ILE A 7 30.36 -0.98 9.02
N MET A 8 29.60 -0.21 8.24
CA MET A 8 29.47 -0.41 6.81
C MET A 8 30.83 -0.24 6.13
N LEU A 9 31.33 -1.29 5.50
CA LEU A 9 32.58 -1.21 4.74
C LEU A 9 32.36 -0.38 3.48
N GLN A 10 32.96 0.81 3.39
CA GLN A 10 32.84 1.60 2.16
C GLN A 10 33.59 0.90 1.02
N LEU A 11 32.90 0.61 -0.09
CA LEU A 11 33.48 -0.12 -1.22
C LEU A 11 34.79 0.50 -1.73
N ARG A 12 34.91 1.84 -1.72
CA ARG A 12 36.13 2.56 -2.12
C ARG A 12 37.38 2.06 -1.37
N VAL A 13 37.24 1.72 -0.10
CA VAL A 13 38.34 1.21 0.74
C VAL A 13 38.71 -0.23 0.36
N ALA A 14 37.71 -1.02 -0.06
CA ALA A 14 37.89 -2.42 -0.42
C ALA A 14 38.31 -2.62 -1.89
N LEU A 15 38.04 -1.67 -2.79
CA LEU A 15 38.35 -1.75 -4.23
C LEU A 15 39.80 -2.16 -4.56
N PRO A 16 40.85 -1.67 -3.86
CA PRO A 16 42.23 -2.09 -4.14
C PRO A 16 42.48 -3.59 -3.88
N TYR A 17 41.62 -4.23 -3.09
CA TYR A 17 41.76 -5.62 -2.66
C TYR A 17 40.72 -6.56 -3.31
N LEU A 18 39.82 -6.01 -4.13
CA LEU A 18 38.75 -6.75 -4.79
C LEU A 18 38.97 -6.74 -6.30
N SER A 19 38.76 -7.89 -6.94
CA SER A 19 38.60 -7.95 -8.39
C SER A 19 37.33 -7.20 -8.84
N HIS A 20 37.24 -6.87 -10.12
CA HIS A 20 36.04 -6.24 -10.68
C HIS A 20 34.76 -7.07 -10.42
N ILE A 21 34.87 -8.40 -10.53
CA ILE A 21 33.76 -9.33 -10.29
C ILE A 21 33.32 -9.30 -8.83
N GLU A 22 34.29 -9.33 -7.90
CA GLU A 22 33.99 -9.25 -6.46
C GLU A 22 33.42 -7.88 -6.08
N ALA A 23 33.91 -6.81 -6.70
CA ALA A 23 33.40 -5.45 -6.50
C ALA A 23 31.97 -5.29 -7.05
N ASP A 24 31.62 -5.93 -8.17
CA ASP A 24 30.25 -5.96 -8.70
C ASP A 24 29.32 -6.79 -7.81
N ALA A 25 29.78 -7.97 -7.37
CA ALA A 25 29.04 -8.80 -6.43
C ALA A 25 28.81 -8.09 -5.09
N TYR A 26 29.81 -7.36 -4.60
CA TYR A 26 29.69 -6.51 -3.42
C TYR A 26 28.62 -5.44 -3.62
N ARG A 27 28.64 -4.71 -4.75
CA ARG A 27 27.63 -3.67 -5.05
C ARG A 27 26.21 -4.23 -5.08
N ALA A 28 25.99 -5.36 -5.74
CA ALA A 28 24.69 -6.00 -5.82
C ALA A 28 24.18 -6.44 -4.44
N LYS A 29 25.02 -7.12 -3.65
CA LYS A 29 24.67 -7.53 -2.28
C LYS A 29 24.48 -6.34 -1.34
N PHE A 30 25.27 -5.28 -1.53
CA PHE A 30 25.16 -4.07 -0.74
C PHE A 30 23.84 -3.35 -1.01
N GLU A 31 23.43 -3.26 -2.28
CA GLU A 31 22.13 -2.70 -2.65
C GLU A 31 20.98 -3.49 -1.99
N GLU A 32 21.00 -4.83 -2.10
CA GLU A 32 20.04 -5.72 -1.44
C GLU A 32 20.05 -5.54 0.08
N TRP A 33 21.23 -5.44 0.70
CA TRP A 33 21.38 -5.26 2.13
C TRP A 33 20.77 -3.93 2.60
N SER A 34 21.08 -2.84 1.89
CA SER A 34 20.62 -1.48 2.20
C SER A 34 19.15 -1.21 1.88
N SER A 35 18.52 -2.01 1.01
CA SER A 35 17.13 -1.76 0.60
C SER A 35 16.15 -2.09 1.73
N ASN A 36 15.28 -1.13 2.08
CA ASN A 36 14.27 -1.34 3.13
C ASN A 36 13.08 -2.21 2.71
N ASP A 37 12.63 -2.08 1.47
CA ASP A 37 11.56 -2.92 0.91
C ASP A 37 12.19 -3.80 -0.18
N LYS A 38 12.62 -4.98 0.29
CA LYS A 38 13.31 -5.97 -0.52
C LYS A 38 12.27 -6.80 -1.26
N THR A 39 12.28 -6.69 -2.58
CA THR A 39 11.43 -7.51 -3.42
C THR A 39 12.31 -8.61 -4.03
N TYR A 40 11.87 -9.85 -3.90
CA TYR A 40 12.57 -11.00 -4.48
C TYR A 40 11.69 -11.63 -5.56
N CYS A 41 12.33 -12.30 -6.51
CA CYS A 41 11.60 -13.08 -7.50
C CYS A 41 10.82 -14.22 -6.82
N PRO A 42 9.50 -14.35 -7.05
CA PRO A 42 8.67 -15.41 -6.47
C PRO A 42 8.91 -16.79 -7.11
N VAL A 43 9.86 -16.90 -8.05
CA VAL A 43 10.29 -18.19 -8.61
C VAL A 43 11.31 -18.80 -7.66
N PRO A 44 11.06 -19.98 -7.06
CA PRO A 44 11.91 -20.56 -6.02
C PRO A 44 13.32 -20.93 -6.52
N THR A 45 13.47 -21.18 -7.83
CA THR A 45 14.79 -21.44 -8.44
C THR A 45 15.59 -20.17 -8.74
N CYS A 46 14.95 -19.00 -8.69
CA CYS A 46 15.60 -17.72 -8.96
C CYS A 46 15.86 -16.96 -7.65
N SER A 47 14.80 -16.63 -6.91
CA SER A 47 14.86 -15.82 -5.67
C SER A 47 15.74 -14.56 -5.76
N ALA A 48 16.05 -14.07 -6.97
CA ALA A 48 16.96 -12.95 -7.16
C ALA A 48 16.33 -11.67 -6.62
N PHE A 49 17.16 -10.83 -5.99
CA PHE A 49 16.78 -9.51 -5.55
C PHE A 49 16.39 -8.61 -6.74
N ILE A 50 15.27 -7.89 -6.60
CA ILE A 50 14.72 -7.00 -7.61
C ILE A 50 14.86 -5.56 -7.10
N PRO A 51 15.75 -4.75 -7.71
CA PRO A 51 15.90 -3.35 -7.36
C PRO A 51 14.59 -2.59 -7.55
N LYS A 52 14.24 -1.72 -6.59
CA LYS A 52 13.01 -0.90 -6.66
C LYS A 52 12.90 -0.10 -7.96
N ARG A 53 14.03 0.38 -8.50
CA ARG A 53 14.09 1.11 -9.78
C ARG A 53 13.56 0.32 -10.98
N THR A 54 13.54 -1.00 -10.90
CA THR A 54 13.06 -1.89 -11.98
C THR A 54 11.58 -2.23 -11.86
N ILE A 55 10.99 -1.94 -10.70
CA ILE A 55 9.57 -2.17 -10.43
C ILE A 55 8.83 -0.92 -10.93
N PRO A 56 7.88 -1.06 -11.87
CA PRO A 56 7.02 0.04 -12.24
C PRO A 56 6.29 0.51 -10.99
N VAL A 57 6.51 1.77 -10.61
CA VAL A 57 5.65 2.41 -9.62
C VAL A 57 4.28 2.49 -10.28
N GLU A 58 3.27 1.86 -9.68
CA GLU A 58 1.89 2.28 -9.94
C GLU A 58 1.85 3.74 -9.49
N VAL A 59 2.08 4.65 -10.45
CA VAL A 59 1.73 6.04 -10.28
C VAL A 59 0.23 5.95 -10.07
N SER A 60 -0.21 5.94 -8.81
CA SER A 60 -1.56 6.41 -8.52
C SER A 60 -1.65 7.70 -9.32
N PRO A 61 -2.63 7.83 -10.23
CA PRO A 61 -2.72 8.99 -11.10
C PRO A 61 -2.47 10.19 -10.21
N PRO A 62 -1.51 11.06 -10.56
CA PRO A 62 -1.01 12.06 -9.64
C PRO A 62 -2.21 12.73 -9.01
N ALA A 63 -2.13 13.04 -7.72
CA ALA A 63 -3.13 13.88 -7.04
C ALA A 63 -3.34 15.24 -7.77
N SER A 64 -2.67 15.51 -8.89
CA SER A 64 -3.07 16.47 -9.91
C SER A 64 -4.09 15.87 -10.89
N GLY A 65 -5.36 16.16 -10.63
CA GLY A 65 -6.39 16.32 -11.64
C GLY A 65 -6.63 15.10 -12.53
N PHE A 66 -7.67 14.34 -12.19
CA PHE A 66 -8.48 13.60 -13.15
C PHE A 66 -8.59 14.44 -14.44
N THR A 67 -7.87 14.06 -15.50
CA THR A 67 -7.91 14.82 -16.77
C THR A 67 -9.18 14.44 -17.48
N LEU A 68 -10.26 15.05 -17.02
CA LEU A 68 -11.62 14.97 -17.55
C LEU A 68 -11.62 15.00 -19.09
N ALA A 69 -10.69 15.78 -19.66
CA ALA A 69 -10.47 15.95 -21.09
C ALA A 69 -10.32 14.66 -21.92
N LYS A 70 -9.94 13.52 -21.33
CA LYS A 70 -9.79 12.24 -22.05
C LYS A 70 -10.85 11.19 -21.71
N THR A 71 -11.81 11.50 -20.84
CA THR A 71 -12.77 10.52 -20.33
C THR A 71 -14.02 10.45 -21.20
N THR A 72 -14.25 9.30 -21.83
CA THR A 72 -15.45 9.01 -22.63
C THR A 72 -16.63 8.60 -21.74
N MET A 73 -17.85 8.96 -22.15
CA MET A 73 -19.07 8.56 -21.47
C MET A 73 -19.44 7.11 -21.85
N THR A 74 -19.20 6.16 -20.95
CA THR A 74 -19.61 4.74 -21.14
C THR A 74 -20.92 4.44 -20.43
N PRO A 75 -21.65 3.37 -20.81
CA PRO A 75 -22.94 3.05 -20.20
C PRO A 75 -22.87 2.89 -18.68
N ALA A 76 -21.81 2.23 -18.17
CA ALA A 76 -21.59 2.10 -16.73
C ALA A 76 -21.40 3.45 -16.02
N ARG A 77 -20.64 4.37 -16.62
CA ARG A 77 -20.47 5.74 -16.11
C ARG A 77 -21.78 6.54 -16.19
N GLN A 78 -22.54 6.37 -17.26
CA GLN A 78 -23.83 7.02 -17.46
C GLN A 78 -24.85 6.61 -16.39
N ASP A 79 -24.93 5.33 -16.06
CA ASP A 79 -25.81 4.80 -15.01
C ASP A 79 -25.39 5.30 -13.62
N TYR A 80 -24.09 5.25 -13.33
CA TYR A 80 -23.53 5.74 -12.08
C TYR A 80 -23.79 7.24 -11.86
N LEU A 81 -23.49 8.07 -12.86
CA LEU A 81 -23.73 9.51 -12.81
C LEU A 81 -25.23 9.82 -12.70
N SER A 82 -26.08 9.07 -13.39
CA SER A 82 -27.54 9.21 -13.28
C SER A 82 -28.03 8.95 -11.85
N ALA A 83 -27.52 7.92 -11.19
CA ALA A 83 -27.85 7.64 -9.79
C ALA A 83 -27.40 8.78 -8.85
N LYS A 84 -26.20 9.33 -9.07
CA LYS A 84 -25.67 10.45 -8.26
C LYS A 84 -26.47 11.73 -8.47
N ILE A 85 -26.83 12.09 -9.70
CA ILE A 85 -27.70 13.26 -9.96
C ILE A 85 -29.06 13.09 -9.28
N ASN A 86 -29.65 11.89 -9.33
CA ASN A 86 -30.93 11.63 -8.65
C ASN A 86 -30.81 11.75 -7.13
N SER A 87 -29.65 11.40 -6.55
CA SER A 87 -29.37 11.67 -5.14
C SER A 87 -29.22 13.17 -4.84
N LEU A 88 -28.71 13.97 -5.78
CA LEU A 88 -28.71 15.43 -5.65
C LEU A 88 -30.13 16.01 -5.69
N LEU A 89 -30.99 15.48 -6.56
CA LEU A 89 -32.41 15.85 -6.64
C LEU A 89 -33.20 15.40 -5.40
N SER A 90 -32.78 14.33 -4.71
CA SER A 90 -33.47 13.87 -3.48
C SER A 90 -33.09 14.67 -2.23
N MET A 91 -32.04 15.50 -2.27
CA MET A 91 -31.62 16.35 -1.14
C MET A 91 -32.39 17.68 -1.06
N GLU A 92 -33.50 17.80 -1.78
CA GLU A 92 -34.11 19.08 -2.09
C GLU A 92 -34.97 19.68 -0.95
N GLU A 93 -34.33 20.57 -0.21
CA GLU A 93 -34.86 21.94 -0.02
C GLU A 93 -34.57 22.84 -1.26
N ALA A 94 -34.17 22.26 -2.40
CA ALA A 94 -33.69 22.98 -3.59
C ALA A 94 -34.63 22.98 -4.82
N VAL A 95 -35.80 22.29 -4.74
CA VAL A 95 -36.76 22.19 -5.87
C VAL A 95 -37.27 23.57 -6.34
N GLY A 96 -37.35 24.54 -5.42
CA GLY A 96 -37.98 25.84 -5.69
C GLY A 96 -37.07 26.89 -6.33
N SER A 97 -35.74 26.72 -6.26
CA SER A 97 -34.81 27.83 -6.52
C SER A 97 -33.94 27.66 -7.76
N ILE A 98 -33.88 26.44 -8.33
CA ILE A 98 -33.11 26.11 -9.54
C ILE A 98 -34.07 25.57 -10.62
N ALA A 99 -35.28 26.14 -10.68
CA ALA A 99 -36.11 26.01 -11.87
C ALA A 99 -35.40 26.73 -13.04
N PRO A 100 -35.54 26.26 -14.30
CA PRO A 100 -35.10 27.05 -15.43
C PRO A 100 -35.73 28.43 -15.29
N ARG A 101 -34.92 29.50 -15.36
CA ARG A 101 -35.46 30.87 -15.34
C ARG A 101 -36.41 30.99 -16.52
N THR A 102 -37.70 30.79 -16.28
CA THR A 102 -38.74 31.19 -17.21
C THR A 102 -38.57 32.68 -17.41
N THR A 103 -38.70 33.10 -18.65
CA THR A 103 -38.28 34.37 -19.28
C THR A 103 -38.88 35.65 -18.67
N SER A 104 -39.49 35.59 -17.49
CA SER A 104 -40.29 36.66 -16.87
C SER A 104 -39.48 37.79 -16.20
N ARG A 105 -38.14 37.69 -16.13
CA ARG A 105 -37.26 38.76 -15.59
C ARG A 105 -36.24 39.31 -16.59
N ILE A 106 -36.36 38.94 -17.86
CA ILE A 106 -35.63 39.62 -18.92
C ILE A 106 -36.38 40.94 -19.15
N GLY A 107 -35.82 42.05 -18.67
CA GLY A 107 -36.23 43.37 -19.16
C GLY A 107 -36.16 43.39 -20.70
N PRO A 108 -36.91 44.27 -21.39
CA PRO A 108 -37.17 44.20 -22.83
C PRO A 108 -35.94 44.27 -23.77
N ASN A 109 -34.71 44.16 -23.25
CA ASN A 109 -33.46 44.35 -23.96
C ASN A 109 -32.35 43.34 -23.59
N ALA A 110 -32.64 42.12 -23.14
CA ALA A 110 -31.57 41.11 -23.02
C ALA A 110 -31.24 40.49 -24.39
N PRO A 111 -29.94 40.29 -24.70
CA PRO A 111 -29.50 39.66 -25.94
C PRO A 111 -30.04 38.22 -26.04
N GLN A 112 -30.63 37.88 -27.19
CA GLN A 112 -31.22 36.57 -27.47
C GLN A 112 -30.20 35.45 -27.74
N THR A 113 -28.91 35.73 -27.56
CA THR A 113 -27.82 34.75 -27.68
C THR A 113 -27.60 34.08 -26.33
N GLY A 114 -28.47 33.14 -25.97
CA GLY A 114 -28.31 32.35 -24.75
C GLY A 114 -28.82 30.95 -24.99
N GLU A 115 -27.92 29.96 -24.93
CA GLU A 115 -28.28 28.55 -24.80
C GLU A 115 -29.34 28.36 -23.69
N PRO A 116 -30.23 27.35 -23.82
CA PRO A 116 -31.35 27.17 -22.92
C PRO A 116 -30.91 27.08 -21.46
N PRO A 117 -31.71 27.60 -20.51
CA PRO A 117 -31.37 27.57 -19.10
C PRO A 117 -31.14 26.12 -18.63
N MET A 118 -29.92 25.86 -18.14
CA MET A 118 -29.51 24.55 -17.67
C MET A 118 -29.90 24.37 -16.19
N CYS A 119 -30.56 23.26 -15.85
CA CYS A 119 -30.92 22.89 -14.47
C CYS A 119 -30.72 21.38 -14.24
N LEU A 120 -30.74 20.92 -12.98
CA LEU A 120 -30.43 19.52 -12.63
C LEU A 120 -31.38 18.50 -13.30
N SER A 121 -32.66 18.84 -13.45
CA SER A 121 -33.63 17.97 -14.12
C SER A 121 -33.36 17.85 -15.62
N VAL A 122 -32.99 18.96 -16.27
CA VAL A 122 -32.57 18.97 -17.69
C VAL A 122 -31.24 18.23 -17.86
N LEU A 123 -30.29 18.38 -16.93
CA LEU A 123 -29.03 17.63 -16.90
C LEU A 123 -29.28 16.13 -16.83
N ALA A 124 -30.11 15.68 -15.89
CA ALA A 124 -30.49 14.27 -15.73
C ALA A 124 -31.20 13.72 -16.97
N GLN A 125 -32.05 14.53 -17.61
CA GLN A 125 -32.75 14.14 -18.83
C GLN A 125 -31.80 14.02 -20.03
N LYS A 126 -30.87 14.97 -20.22
CA LYS A 126 -29.84 14.90 -21.27
C LYS A 126 -28.91 13.71 -21.06
N LEU A 127 -28.51 13.44 -19.82
CA LEU A 127 -27.67 12.29 -19.49
C LEU A 127 -28.38 10.97 -19.82
N ARG A 128 -29.64 10.79 -19.40
CA ARG A 128 -30.41 9.57 -19.71
C ARG A 128 -30.63 9.34 -21.21
N ARG A 129 -30.73 10.41 -22.00
CA ARG A 129 -30.89 10.33 -23.46
C ARG A 129 -29.58 10.06 -24.21
N GLY A 130 -28.44 9.94 -23.52
CA GLY A 130 -27.14 9.80 -24.15
C GLY A 130 -26.66 11.07 -24.84
N GLY A 131 -27.10 12.25 -24.39
CA GLY A 131 -26.74 13.54 -24.98
C GLY A 131 -25.31 14.01 -24.70
N TYR A 132 -24.51 13.23 -23.96
CA TYR A 132 -23.11 13.52 -23.66
C TYR A 132 -22.24 12.39 -24.16
N THR A 133 -21.34 12.69 -25.10
CA THR A 133 -20.32 11.76 -25.60
C THR A 133 -19.08 11.75 -24.72
N THR A 134 -18.79 12.90 -24.08
CA THR A 134 -17.63 13.08 -23.22
C THR A 134 -18.04 13.57 -21.83
N LEU A 135 -17.22 13.27 -20.84
CA LEU A 135 -17.44 13.71 -19.46
C LEU A 135 -17.23 15.23 -19.25
N PRO A 136 -16.30 15.92 -19.97
CA PRO A 136 -16.20 17.38 -19.95
C PRO A 136 -17.51 18.07 -20.31
N ASP A 137 -18.21 17.63 -21.37
CA ASP A 137 -19.47 18.23 -21.81
C ASP A 137 -20.54 18.17 -20.72
N TYR A 138 -20.62 17.02 -20.04
CA TYR A 138 -21.51 16.82 -18.90
C TYR A 138 -21.14 17.74 -17.72
N SER A 139 -19.84 17.85 -17.40
CA SER A 139 -19.37 18.69 -16.30
C SER A 139 -19.57 20.19 -16.56
N ALA A 140 -19.42 20.64 -17.81
CA ALA A 140 -19.62 22.02 -18.20
C ALA A 140 -21.07 22.44 -17.92
N ASP A 141 -22.03 21.60 -18.29
CA ASP A 141 -23.44 21.85 -18.00
C ASP A 141 -23.75 21.83 -16.49
N PHE A 142 -23.09 20.98 -15.71
CA PHE A 142 -23.22 21.02 -14.25
C PHE A 142 -22.64 22.32 -13.65
N HIS A 143 -21.47 22.77 -14.12
CA HIS A 143 -20.86 24.02 -13.66
C HIS A 143 -21.75 25.22 -13.95
N ARG A 144 -22.38 25.28 -15.14
CA ARG A 144 -23.35 26.33 -15.47
C ARG A 144 -24.51 26.39 -14.48
N ILE A 145 -25.00 25.25 -14.00
CA ILE A 145 -26.08 25.20 -12.99
C ILE A 145 -25.60 25.83 -11.68
N VAL A 146 -24.39 25.48 -11.23
CA VAL A 146 -23.81 25.99 -9.98
C VAL A 146 -23.52 27.49 -10.08
N ASP A 147 -22.93 27.95 -11.17
CA ASP A 147 -22.55 29.35 -11.37
C ASP A 147 -23.79 30.24 -11.36
N ASN A 148 -24.84 29.87 -12.11
CA ASN A 148 -26.14 30.55 -12.10
C ASN A 148 -26.76 30.63 -10.69
N ALA A 149 -26.63 29.56 -9.89
CA ALA A 149 -27.15 29.53 -8.52
C ALA A 149 -26.33 30.42 -7.58
N THR A 150 -25.01 30.53 -7.79
CA THR A 150 -24.15 31.42 -6.99
C THR A 150 -24.37 32.90 -7.29
N GLU A 151 -24.69 33.26 -8.53
CA GLU A 151 -25.04 34.63 -8.92
C GLU A 151 -26.32 35.16 -8.27
N THR A 152 -27.24 34.26 -7.90
CA THR A 152 -28.53 34.63 -7.29
C THR A 152 -28.37 35.04 -5.82
N GLY A 153 -27.27 34.64 -5.15
CA GLY A 153 -26.99 34.96 -3.76
C GLY A 153 -27.93 34.28 -2.74
N GLY A 154 -27.53 34.26 -1.46
CA GLY A 154 -28.35 33.70 -0.36
C GLY A 154 -28.11 32.22 -0.06
N THR A 155 -29.12 31.52 0.46
CA THR A 155 -29.07 30.09 0.85
C THR A 155 -28.82 29.16 -0.35
N THR A 156 -29.29 29.56 -1.53
CA THR A 156 -29.07 28.89 -2.82
C THR A 156 -27.60 28.76 -3.17
N ALA A 157 -26.77 29.77 -2.88
CA ALA A 157 -25.33 29.72 -3.12
C ALA A 157 -24.61 28.71 -2.22
N THR A 158 -25.05 28.55 -0.97
CA THR A 158 -24.50 27.55 -0.04
C THR A 158 -24.85 26.13 -0.48
N THR A 159 -26.10 25.91 -0.90
CA THR A 159 -26.54 24.64 -1.48
C THR A 159 -25.78 24.31 -2.76
N ALA A 160 -25.55 25.30 -3.64
CA ALA A 160 -24.77 25.14 -4.86
C ALA A 160 -23.31 24.72 -4.59
N ARG A 161 -22.67 25.29 -3.56
CA ARG A 161 -21.32 24.83 -3.12
C ARG A 161 -21.33 23.39 -2.64
N THR A 162 -22.35 22.99 -1.88
CA THR A 162 -22.49 21.60 -1.40
C THR A 162 -22.73 20.63 -2.56
N MET A 163 -23.56 21.01 -3.54
CA MET A 163 -23.77 20.24 -4.77
C MET A 163 -22.46 20.09 -5.55
N ARG A 164 -21.69 21.17 -5.71
CA ARG A 164 -20.39 21.14 -6.37
C ARG A 164 -19.42 20.18 -5.68
N ARG A 165 -19.35 20.18 -4.35
CA ARG A 165 -18.51 19.25 -3.61
C ARG A 165 -18.89 17.79 -3.88
N ARG A 166 -20.17 17.44 -3.71
CA ARG A 166 -20.67 16.07 -3.93
C ARG A 166 -20.50 15.62 -5.38
N PHE A 167 -20.61 16.54 -6.33
CA PHE A 167 -20.36 16.26 -7.74
C PHE A 167 -18.89 15.95 -8.01
N LEU A 168 -17.96 16.73 -7.44
CA LEU A 168 -16.53 16.46 -7.58
C LEU A 168 -16.13 15.13 -6.93
N GLU A 169 -16.68 14.82 -5.75
CA GLU A 169 -16.53 13.50 -5.10
C GLU A 169 -17.04 12.39 -6.03
N ALA A 170 -18.22 12.56 -6.64
CA ALA A 170 -18.77 11.59 -7.59
C ALA A 170 -17.90 11.40 -8.85
N LEU A 171 -17.20 12.45 -9.33
CA LEU A 171 -16.28 12.32 -10.46
C LEU A 171 -14.98 11.58 -10.10
N GLN A 172 -14.54 11.62 -8.85
CA GLN A 172 -13.38 10.86 -8.38
C GLN A 172 -13.68 9.36 -8.29
N ASP A 173 -14.93 9.01 -7.96
CA ASP A 173 -15.40 7.63 -7.79
C ASP A 173 -16.04 7.04 -9.06
N LEU A 174 -15.64 7.51 -10.25
CA LEU A 174 -16.19 6.99 -11.50
C LEU A 174 -15.76 5.53 -11.73
N PRO A 175 -16.65 4.65 -12.21
CA PRO A 175 -16.25 3.31 -12.60
C PRO A 175 -15.27 3.40 -13.80
N ASP A 176 -14.17 2.68 -13.67
CA ASP A 176 -13.23 2.47 -14.77
C ASP A 176 -13.95 1.73 -15.90
N ASP A 177 -13.56 2.03 -17.14
CA ASP A 177 -13.99 1.18 -18.23
C ASP A 177 -13.33 -0.17 -18.02
N GLU A 178 -14.10 -1.25 -18.12
CA GLU A 178 -13.64 -2.64 -18.21
C GLU A 178 -12.84 -2.86 -19.52
N ALA A 179 -11.79 -2.07 -19.69
CA ALA A 179 -10.80 -2.08 -20.73
C ALA A 179 -9.43 -1.86 -20.06
N GLY A 180 -9.09 -2.83 -19.20
CA GLY A 180 -7.73 -3.07 -18.74
C GLY A 180 -7.20 -2.03 -17.76
N SER A 181 -7.49 -2.23 -16.47
CA SER A 181 -6.40 -2.16 -15.51
C SER A 181 -5.39 -3.23 -15.93
N SER A 182 -4.52 -2.90 -16.87
CA SER A 182 -3.32 -3.66 -17.15
C SER A 182 -2.46 -3.53 -15.90
N ARG A 183 -2.76 -4.35 -14.88
CA ARG A 183 -1.91 -4.50 -13.70
C ARG A 183 -0.50 -4.61 -14.21
N LEU A 184 0.31 -3.62 -13.83
CA LEU A 184 1.64 -3.48 -14.38
C LEU A 184 2.41 -4.73 -13.97
N HIS A 185 2.68 -5.59 -14.94
CA HIS A 185 3.54 -6.75 -14.76
C HIS A 185 4.89 -6.43 -15.38
N PHE A 186 5.95 -6.75 -14.66
CA PHE A 186 7.32 -6.47 -15.06
C PHE A 186 8.15 -7.77 -15.09
N PRO A 187 9.16 -7.88 -15.97
CA PRO A 187 10.01 -9.05 -16.04
C PRO A 187 11.12 -9.00 -14.97
N CYS A 188 11.42 -10.15 -14.38
CA CYS A 188 12.58 -10.32 -13.51
C CYS A 188 13.88 -10.15 -14.33
N PRO A 189 14.88 -9.36 -13.87
CA PRO A 189 16.13 -9.17 -14.60
C PRO A 189 17.00 -10.42 -14.70
N ALA A 190 16.83 -11.40 -13.80
CA ALA A 190 17.65 -12.62 -13.77
C ALA A 190 17.03 -13.79 -14.55
N CYS A 191 15.71 -13.99 -14.46
CA CYS A 191 15.04 -15.16 -15.04
C CYS A 191 13.91 -14.82 -16.03
N ALA A 192 13.66 -13.54 -16.29
CA ALA A 192 12.59 -13.04 -17.17
C ALA A 192 11.15 -13.43 -16.77
N ALA A 193 10.95 -14.04 -15.60
CA ALA A 193 9.61 -14.34 -15.08
C ALA A 193 8.79 -13.05 -14.91
N ARG A 194 7.52 -13.08 -15.31
CA ARG A 194 6.60 -11.94 -15.17
C ARG A 194 6.08 -11.88 -13.73
N ILE A 195 6.21 -10.72 -13.11
CA ILE A 195 5.83 -10.46 -11.72
C ILE A 195 4.80 -9.34 -11.69
N CYS A 196 3.77 -9.46 -10.87
CA CYS A 196 2.77 -8.41 -10.66
C CYS A 196 3.37 -7.29 -9.80
N ALA A 197 3.28 -6.03 -10.24
CA ALA A 197 3.77 -4.89 -9.47
C ALA A 197 3.00 -4.67 -8.16
N SER A 198 1.71 -5.01 -8.13
CA SER A 198 0.83 -4.73 -6.99
C SER A 198 1.02 -5.74 -5.85
N CYS A 199 1.05 -7.05 -6.14
CA CYS A 199 1.20 -8.10 -5.10
C CYS A 199 2.60 -8.71 -5.01
N LYS A 200 3.53 -8.36 -5.92
CA LYS A 200 4.90 -8.91 -6.02
C LYS A 200 4.96 -10.45 -6.22
N GLN A 201 3.83 -11.09 -6.50
CA GLN A 201 3.75 -12.51 -6.85
C GLN A 201 3.86 -12.72 -8.37
N ARG A 202 3.93 -13.99 -8.80
CA ARG A 202 3.93 -14.34 -10.23
C ARG A 202 2.73 -13.71 -10.94
N ALA A 203 2.93 -13.21 -12.15
CA ALA A 203 1.88 -12.52 -12.89
C ALA A 203 0.64 -13.41 -13.08
N HIS A 204 -0.51 -12.89 -12.68
CA HIS A 204 -1.82 -13.53 -12.82
C HIS A 204 -2.74 -12.63 -13.66
N PRO A 205 -2.78 -12.81 -15.00
CA PRO A 205 -3.62 -11.99 -15.86
C PRO A 205 -5.10 -12.29 -15.58
N GLY A 206 -5.91 -11.27 -15.34
CA GLY A 206 -7.36 -11.39 -15.18
C GLY A 206 -7.87 -11.87 -13.81
N THR A 207 -7.02 -12.47 -12.96
CA THR A 207 -7.40 -12.88 -11.59
C THR A 207 -7.08 -11.76 -10.60
N PRO A 208 -7.94 -11.44 -9.61
CA PRO A 208 -7.61 -10.50 -8.54
C PRO A 208 -6.33 -10.89 -7.79
N CYS A 209 -5.60 -9.89 -7.26
CA CYS A 209 -4.43 -10.15 -6.42
C CYS A 209 -4.90 -10.88 -5.16
N ASP A 210 -4.29 -12.01 -4.88
CA ASP A 210 -4.55 -12.74 -3.64
C ASP A 210 -3.85 -12.03 -2.48
N THR A 211 -4.64 -11.43 -1.57
CA THR A 211 -4.13 -10.69 -0.40
C THR A 211 -3.78 -11.59 0.77
N THR A 212 -4.13 -12.88 0.73
CA THR A 212 -3.86 -13.82 1.83
C THR A 212 -2.37 -13.89 2.20
N ALA A 213 -1.45 -13.70 1.26
CA ALA A 213 -0.02 -13.70 1.54
C ALA A 213 0.41 -12.57 2.51
N ALA A 214 -0.21 -11.39 2.43
CA ALA A 214 0.05 -10.28 3.35
C ALA A 214 -0.51 -10.56 4.75
N ASP A 215 -1.66 -11.24 4.81
CA ASP A 215 -2.31 -11.64 6.07
C ASP A 215 -1.51 -12.74 6.78
N HIS A 216 -0.96 -13.70 6.03
CA HIS A 216 -0.05 -14.71 6.57
C HIS A 216 1.24 -14.09 7.11
N GLU A 217 1.84 -13.12 6.41
CA GLU A 217 3.03 -12.42 6.90
C GLU A 217 2.74 -11.71 8.24
N LEU A 218 1.62 -10.98 8.34
CA LEU A 218 1.19 -10.34 9.58
C LEU A 218 0.98 -11.34 10.73
N ALA A 219 0.38 -12.51 10.45
CA ALA A 219 0.19 -13.57 11.42
C ALA A 219 1.51 -14.23 11.87
N PHE A 220 2.49 -14.37 10.96
CA PHE A 220 3.82 -14.87 11.30
C PHE A 220 4.60 -13.87 12.17
N LEU A 221 4.56 -12.57 11.85
CA LEU A 221 5.23 -11.55 12.66
C LEU A 221 4.71 -11.53 14.10
N SER A 222 3.39 -11.60 14.29
CA SER A 222 2.81 -11.60 15.64
C SER A 222 3.20 -12.83 16.45
N THR A 223 3.21 -14.01 15.81
CA THR A 223 3.53 -15.30 16.46
C THR A 223 4.96 -15.32 17.02
N PHE A 224 5.93 -14.75 16.30
CA PHE A 224 7.33 -14.74 16.71
C PHE A 224 7.77 -13.46 17.44
N GLY A 225 6.83 -12.59 17.83
CA GLY A 225 7.10 -11.38 18.60
C GLY A 225 7.81 -10.27 17.82
N TYR A 226 7.64 -10.22 16.50
CA TYR A 226 8.11 -9.12 15.65
C TYR A 226 7.07 -7.99 15.63
N LYS A 227 7.54 -6.74 15.68
CA LYS A 227 6.73 -5.53 15.48
C LYS A 227 7.17 -4.82 14.21
N ARG A 228 6.24 -4.18 13.51
CA ARG A 228 6.56 -3.40 12.31
C ARG A 228 7.09 -2.02 12.67
N CYS A 229 8.13 -1.60 11.97
CA CYS A 229 8.63 -0.23 12.06
C CYS A 229 7.54 0.77 11.58
N PRO A 230 7.23 1.83 12.33
CA PRO A 230 6.21 2.82 11.95
C PRO A 230 6.61 3.62 10.69
N GLY A 231 7.90 3.75 10.40
CA GLY A 231 8.39 4.49 9.23
C GLY A 231 8.41 3.68 7.94
N CYS A 232 8.79 2.40 7.99
CA CYS A 232 8.99 1.59 6.77
C CYS A 232 8.27 0.24 6.75
N GLY A 233 7.60 -0.16 7.83
CA GLY A 233 6.87 -1.42 7.92
C GLY A 233 7.72 -2.67 8.14
N HIS A 234 9.05 -2.56 8.14
CA HIS A 234 9.95 -3.71 8.33
C HIS A 234 9.73 -4.38 9.69
N GLY A 235 9.70 -5.71 9.72
CA GLY A 235 9.59 -6.49 10.94
C GLY A 235 10.87 -6.43 11.77
N VAL A 236 10.78 -5.88 12.97
CA VAL A 236 11.88 -5.78 13.93
C VAL A 236 11.49 -6.58 15.17
N ARG A 237 12.42 -7.37 15.72
CA ARG A 237 12.22 -8.10 16.98
C ARG A 237 13.16 -7.57 18.04
N ARG A 238 12.63 -7.28 19.23
CA ARG A 238 13.42 -6.99 20.42
C ARG A 238 13.82 -8.32 21.05
N MET A 239 15.12 -8.61 21.10
CA MET A 239 15.64 -9.78 21.82
C MET A 239 15.78 -9.46 23.31
N TYR A 240 16.59 -8.46 23.65
CA TYR A 240 16.82 -7.97 25.01
C TYR A 240 17.16 -6.47 24.97
N GLY A 241 17.15 -5.78 26.12
CA GLY A 241 17.59 -4.38 26.24
C GLY A 241 16.46 -3.35 26.32
N CYS A 242 16.81 -2.08 26.12
CA CYS A 242 15.91 -0.94 26.29
C CYS A 242 14.77 -0.93 25.25
N SER A 243 13.76 -0.10 25.51
CA SER A 243 12.61 0.06 24.62
C SER A 243 12.92 0.92 23.38
N HIS A 244 14.12 1.48 23.25
CA HIS A 244 14.52 2.25 22.07
C HIS A 244 14.96 1.32 20.92
N MET A 245 14.28 1.41 19.79
CA MET A 245 14.53 0.60 18.61
C MET A 245 15.02 1.45 17.44
N GLN A 246 16.12 1.02 16.82
CA GLN A 246 16.64 1.60 15.58
C GLN A 246 16.38 0.63 14.43
N CYS A 247 15.54 1.04 13.48
CA CYS A 247 15.28 0.26 12.28
C CYS A 247 16.39 0.47 11.24
N ILE A 248 16.55 -0.48 10.31
CA ILE A 248 17.43 -0.37 9.15
C ILE A 248 17.09 0.83 8.23
N CYS A 249 15.89 1.40 8.32
CA CYS A 249 15.55 2.65 7.60
C CYS A 249 16.09 3.91 8.30
N GLY A 250 16.75 3.76 9.44
CA GLY A 250 17.20 4.87 10.27
C GLY A 250 16.13 5.45 11.20
N ALA A 251 14.91 4.91 11.21
CA ALA A 251 13.88 5.36 12.16
C ALA A 251 14.19 4.87 13.58
N HIS A 252 14.13 5.80 14.54
CA HIS A 252 14.27 5.55 15.97
C HIS A 252 12.91 5.64 16.65
N TRP A 253 12.47 4.59 17.34
CA TRP A 253 11.11 4.50 17.87
C TRP A 253 11.03 3.66 19.15
N CYS A 254 9.97 3.85 19.93
CA CYS A 254 9.76 3.10 21.17
C CYS A 254 9.03 1.77 20.92
N TRP A 255 9.61 0.66 21.37
CA TRP A 255 9.08 -0.71 21.24
C TRP A 255 7.65 -0.86 21.76
N HIS A 256 7.27 -0.18 22.85
CA HIS A 256 5.97 -0.37 23.47
C HIS A 256 4.86 0.34 22.70
N CYS A 257 5.01 1.65 22.46
CA CYS A 257 3.98 2.49 21.86
C CYS A 257 4.12 2.73 20.35
N ALA A 258 5.21 2.28 19.72
CA ALA A 258 5.52 2.52 18.30
C ALA A 258 5.64 4.01 17.89
N GLN A 259 5.76 4.94 18.84
CA GLN A 259 6.00 6.36 18.57
C GLN A 259 7.47 6.65 18.31
N ALA A 260 7.77 7.78 17.66
CA ALA A 260 9.13 8.25 17.49
C ALA A 260 9.81 8.42 18.86
N ILE A 261 11.10 8.10 18.95
CA ILE A 261 11.80 8.14 20.24
C ILE A 261 11.86 9.56 20.83
N GLU A 262 11.77 10.57 19.96
CA GLU A 262 11.72 11.99 20.35
C GLU A 262 10.44 12.31 21.12
N ASP A 263 9.31 11.72 20.72
CA ASP A 263 8.01 11.90 21.38
C ASP A 263 7.87 11.00 22.61
N CYS A 264 8.50 9.82 22.60
CA CYS A 264 8.47 8.88 23.70
C CYS A 264 9.85 8.23 23.92
N PRO A 265 10.67 8.69 24.88
CA PRO A 265 12.02 8.17 25.12
C PRO A 265 12.04 6.80 25.81
N GLY A 266 10.89 6.10 25.90
CA GLY A 266 10.79 4.76 26.46
C GLY A 266 10.17 4.65 27.84
N GLY A 267 9.64 5.75 28.40
CA GLY A 267 8.98 5.78 29.71
C GLY A 267 7.54 5.23 29.73
N CYS A 268 6.96 4.90 28.56
CA CYS A 268 5.59 4.39 28.47
C CYS A 268 5.44 2.89 28.81
N GLY A 269 6.54 2.20 29.13
CA GLY A 269 6.57 0.76 29.39
C GLY A 269 6.24 0.34 30.83
N SER A 270 5.98 1.27 31.74
CA SER A 270 5.65 0.93 33.13
C SER A 270 4.13 0.78 33.32
N LEU A 271 3.66 -0.48 33.35
CA LEU A 271 2.71 -1.04 34.34
C LEU A 271 2.17 -2.43 33.95
N ASP A 272 2.39 -2.92 32.73
CA ASP A 272 1.84 -4.23 32.29
C ASP A 272 2.85 -5.38 32.19
N GLU A 273 4.17 -5.13 32.22
CA GLU A 273 5.20 -6.19 32.27
C GLU A 273 5.52 -6.70 33.70
N ALA A 274 4.78 -6.25 34.72
CA ALA A 274 4.82 -6.83 36.07
C ALA A 274 3.69 -7.84 36.33
N ALA A 275 2.64 -7.86 35.51
CA ALA A 275 1.47 -8.73 35.69
C ALA A 275 1.50 -10.00 34.81
N ALA A 276 2.38 -10.04 33.78
CA ALA A 276 2.61 -11.24 32.98
C ALA A 276 3.73 -12.16 33.52
N THR A 277 4.27 -11.84 34.70
CA THR A 277 5.38 -12.59 35.33
C THR A 277 5.00 -13.16 36.70
N SER A 278 3.71 -13.16 37.06
CA SER A 278 3.16 -13.82 38.25
C SER A 278 2.31 -15.05 37.94
N GLY A 279 2.44 -15.62 36.73
CA GLY A 279 2.17 -17.02 36.45
C GLY A 279 3.50 -17.68 36.11
N GLY A 280 3.93 -18.67 36.89
CA GLY A 280 5.24 -19.33 36.75
C GLY A 280 5.44 -20.00 35.38
N GLY A 281 5.81 -19.22 34.38
CA GLY A 281 6.34 -19.70 33.12
C GLY A 281 7.75 -20.21 33.38
N GLN A 282 7.94 -21.53 33.27
CA GLN A 282 9.26 -22.13 33.18
C GLN A 282 10.02 -21.42 32.04
N GLU A 283 11.30 -21.10 32.29
CA GLU A 283 12.23 -20.73 31.22
C GLU A 283 12.03 -21.69 30.04
N PRO A 284 12.06 -21.21 28.79
CA PRO A 284 12.10 -22.12 27.65
C PRO A 284 13.31 -23.03 27.85
N ASP A 285 13.07 -24.32 28.05
CA ASP A 285 14.13 -25.29 28.25
C ASP A 285 15.12 -25.15 27.10
N ASN A 286 16.38 -24.88 27.44
CA ASN A 286 17.45 -24.89 26.45
C ASN A 286 17.55 -26.31 25.88
N LEU A 287 17.07 -26.49 24.65
CA LEU A 287 17.06 -27.78 23.99
C LEU A 287 18.48 -28.31 23.76
N ASP A 288 19.47 -27.42 23.75
CA ASP A 288 20.88 -27.74 23.59
C ASP A 288 21.54 -28.20 24.90
N ASP A 289 20.94 -27.94 26.07
CA ASP A 289 21.44 -28.42 27.38
C ASP A 289 20.97 -29.86 27.70
N ARG A 290 20.08 -30.42 26.89
CA ARG A 290 19.53 -31.75 27.12
C ARG A 290 20.48 -32.82 26.55
N PRO A 291 20.88 -33.83 27.35
CA PRO A 291 21.80 -34.86 26.88
C PRO A 291 21.17 -35.69 25.76
N ARG A 292 21.97 -36.14 24.79
CA ARG A 292 21.56 -36.95 23.62
C ARG A 292 20.52 -38.04 23.91
N ARG A 293 20.68 -38.76 25.03
CA ARG A 293 19.75 -39.82 25.50
C ARG A 293 18.31 -39.35 25.73
N TYR A 294 18.10 -38.06 25.97
CA TYR A 294 16.77 -37.46 26.09
C TYR A 294 16.06 -37.43 24.73
N TRP A 295 16.77 -37.03 23.68
CA TRP A 295 16.25 -36.90 22.31
C TRP A 295 16.03 -38.25 21.63
N GLU A 296 16.94 -39.20 21.84
CA GLU A 296 16.81 -40.58 21.35
C GLU A 296 15.54 -41.24 21.91
N ARG A 297 15.21 -40.98 23.17
CA ARG A 297 13.99 -41.50 23.83
C ARG A 297 12.71 -40.84 23.32
N ALA A 298 12.81 -39.62 22.80
CA ALA A 298 11.73 -38.91 22.12
C ALA A 298 11.60 -39.29 20.64
N GLY A 299 12.41 -40.25 20.16
CA GLY A 299 12.39 -40.72 18.77
C GLY A 299 13.06 -39.77 17.77
N MET A 300 13.84 -38.80 18.26
CA MET A 300 14.60 -37.86 17.44
C MET A 300 16.08 -38.26 17.50
N ASP A 301 16.53 -39.00 16.48
CA ASP A 301 17.94 -39.39 16.31
C ASP A 301 18.62 -38.42 15.33
N PHE A 302 19.54 -37.61 15.85
CA PHE A 302 20.27 -36.60 15.09
C PHE A 302 21.63 -37.12 14.58
N GLY A 303 21.94 -38.42 14.74
CA GLY A 303 23.22 -39.00 14.38
C GLY A 303 24.32 -38.72 15.40
N GLY A 304 25.53 -39.23 15.15
CA GLY A 304 26.71 -38.95 15.99
C GLY A 304 27.16 -37.50 15.84
N GLU A 305 27.59 -36.87 16.94
CA GLU A 305 28.24 -35.56 16.86
C GLU A 305 29.54 -35.68 16.06
N PRO A 306 29.86 -34.72 15.17
CA PRO A 306 31.01 -34.81 14.29
C PRO A 306 32.37 -34.81 15.02
N ASP A 307 32.39 -34.48 16.32
CA ASP A 307 33.61 -34.39 17.14
C ASP A 307 33.65 -35.44 18.28
N GLU A 308 32.73 -36.40 18.35
CA GLU A 308 32.95 -37.57 19.22
C GLU A 308 34.02 -38.46 18.57
N PRO A 309 35.20 -38.66 19.21
CA PRO A 309 36.17 -39.59 18.69
C PRO A 309 35.50 -40.97 18.69
N ALA A 310 35.37 -41.57 17.50
CA ALA A 310 34.94 -42.95 17.40
C ALA A 310 35.82 -43.77 18.35
N ASP A 311 35.19 -44.46 19.30
CA ASP A 311 35.80 -45.46 20.17
C ASP A 311 36.43 -46.54 19.29
N PHE A 312 37.64 -46.27 18.80
CA PHE A 312 38.37 -47.09 17.85
C PHE A 312 39.55 -47.83 18.50
N TRP A 313 39.74 -47.69 19.81
CA TRP A 313 40.78 -48.44 20.50
C TRP A 313 40.30 -48.89 21.88
N LEU A 314 39.87 -50.16 21.96
CA LEU A 314 40.43 -51.20 22.84
C LEU A 314 39.41 -52.35 23.02
N GLU A 315 39.30 -53.22 22.02
CA GLU A 315 39.00 -54.62 22.33
C GLU A 315 40.32 -55.33 22.67
N PRO A 316 40.46 -55.97 23.84
CA PRO A 316 41.61 -56.80 24.13
C PRO A 316 41.50 -58.08 23.31
N VAL A 317 42.39 -58.25 22.33
CA VAL A 317 42.64 -59.55 21.70
C VAL A 317 43.47 -60.38 22.69
N ASN A 318 42.89 -61.51 23.12
CA ASN A 318 43.46 -62.66 23.84
C ASN A 318 44.93 -62.59 24.29
#